data_AF-A0A2P4XNQ1-F1
#
_entry.id   AF-A0A2P4XNQ1-F1
#
_cell.length_a   1.000
_cell.length_b   1.000
_cell.length_c   1.000
_cell.angle_alpha   90.00
_cell.angle_beta   90.00
_cell.angle_gamma   90.00
#
_symmetry.space_group_name_H-M   'P 1'
#
loop_
_entity.id
_entity.type
_entity.pdbx_description
1 polymer ?
#
loop_
_entity_poly.entity_id
_entity_poly.type
_entity_poly.pdbx_seq_one_letter_code
_entity_poly.pdbx_strand_id
1 'polypeptide(L)'
;MPLEDVLPLVQSEVQTKTLKIPVVRQSVDSFYFHCAQQAEKKGLTDHLRREVLHYFDHVLFEYDESKPFVLGQSLNEAVFGSVIKLHLAGGDTEAAWKLINRLRQAVRGQEGKEPPKIHFRTVSPLLEHECRHGQFLSAYSRWQQLKQHDVEWTSAMEDVLVQMVIACVKNDEQQLNEYTEMLESETGEAHFHAQMASLLHDLQLTCREISPPNAQRLLQAFRDAKYKVETVPSDIHMKPRCPCCGHALKKQGMSELERGHMLAAIESRCSKVAPEKTVKEFLDPFRDWLMLRHENFKLQVLAGNVKGGRPLHYVLDGPNIAYINQNFEAGTYRLDQVDAVAKELQAQGHFVSITMPTAYLADKFIVRLRNKHFRAMRRQGKFVTRERTAKEKAILARWKDEDMIFSCRTDFLSDDLFWLYASVLMGREGHVVTNDQGGAHSDIPSISMDLVARWKDMTTVNIEIKHEEYAHNAAVAGDWTKLIPIEYIKLHHPLPFSRVPQVTAPEHFHFPITDQANQHEHPNQAQNQNRRSRWLCVHREDTTN
;
A
#
# COMPACT_ATOMS: atom_id res chain seq x y z
N MET A 1 24.75 -30.74 19.76
CA MET A 1 24.30 -32.07 20.22
C MET A 1 23.42 -32.64 19.12
N PRO A 2 23.57 -33.93 18.73
CA PRO A 2 22.64 -34.60 17.82
C PRO A 2 21.18 -34.46 18.27
N LEU A 3 20.22 -34.39 17.36
CA LEU A 3 18.81 -34.17 17.73
C LEU A 3 18.22 -35.38 18.46
N GLU A 4 18.72 -36.57 18.13
CA GLU A 4 18.42 -37.84 18.77
C GLU A 4 18.71 -37.79 20.28
N ASP A 5 19.82 -37.15 20.67
CA ASP A 5 20.22 -37.01 22.07
C ASP A 5 19.46 -35.88 22.80
N VAL A 6 18.94 -34.91 22.04
CA VAL A 6 18.22 -33.75 22.58
C VAL A 6 16.75 -34.08 22.86
N LEU A 7 16.12 -34.96 22.07
CA LEU A 7 14.71 -35.32 22.25
C LEU A 7 14.40 -35.83 23.67
N PRO A 8 15.17 -36.77 24.27
CA PRO A 8 14.93 -37.21 25.65
C PRO A 8 15.08 -36.09 26.68
N LEU A 9 15.99 -35.14 26.45
CA LEU A 9 16.18 -33.99 27.35
C LEU A 9 14.97 -33.06 27.31
N VAL A 10 14.44 -32.79 26.12
CA VAL A 10 13.22 -31.99 25.94
C VAL A 10 12.01 -32.69 26.58
N GLN A 11 11.89 -34.00 26.41
CA GLN A 11 10.83 -34.81 27.03
C GLN A 11 10.87 -34.73 28.56
N SER A 12 12.05 -34.93 29.15
CA SER A 12 12.26 -34.85 30.60
C SER A 12 11.95 -33.45 31.15
N GLU A 13 12.40 -32.41 30.45
CA GLU A 13 12.16 -31.02 30.86
C GLU A 13 10.66 -30.66 30.81
N VAL A 14 9.93 -31.09 29.77
CA VAL A 14 8.48 -30.88 29.68
C VAL A 14 7.73 -31.63 30.79
N GLN A 15 8.11 -32.87 31.08
CA GLN A 15 7.49 -33.68 32.14
C GLN A 15 7.73 -33.08 33.54
N THR A 16 8.93 -32.57 33.80
CA THR A 16 9.31 -32.06 35.13
C THR A 16 8.85 -30.64 35.40
N LYS A 17 8.89 -29.76 34.39
CA LYS A 17 8.69 -28.31 34.57
C LYS A 17 7.45 -27.74 33.88
N THR A 18 6.78 -28.53 33.04
CA THR A 18 5.58 -28.16 32.27
C THR A 18 5.79 -27.04 31.25
N LEU A 19 4.92 -27.00 30.23
CA LEU A 19 4.92 -25.95 29.20
C LEU A 19 4.44 -24.58 29.70
N LYS A 20 4.06 -24.44 30.99
CA LYS A 20 3.71 -23.13 31.56
C LYS A 20 4.94 -22.24 31.75
N ILE A 21 6.13 -22.82 31.84
CA ILE A 21 7.38 -22.09 32.04
C ILE A 21 7.94 -21.60 30.69
N PRO A 22 8.18 -20.28 30.51
CA PRO A 22 8.64 -19.72 29.23
C PRO A 22 9.93 -20.35 28.68
N VAL A 23 10.90 -20.65 29.55
CA VAL A 23 12.18 -21.27 29.15
C VAL A 23 11.97 -22.66 28.56
N VAL A 24 11.06 -23.45 29.12
CA VAL A 24 10.72 -24.78 28.60
C VAL A 24 10.06 -24.66 27.23
N ARG A 25 9.13 -23.70 27.05
CA ARG A 25 8.53 -23.43 25.73
C ARG A 25 9.59 -23.03 24.70
N GLN A 26 10.52 -22.16 25.05
CA GLN A 26 11.60 -21.74 24.14
C GLN A 26 12.52 -22.90 23.74
N SER A 27 12.79 -23.84 24.66
CA SER A 27 13.54 -25.06 24.36
C SER A 27 12.79 -25.96 23.37
N VAL A 28 11.48 -26.13 23.56
CA VAL A 28 10.62 -26.87 22.61
C VAL A 28 10.62 -26.19 21.25
N ASP A 29 10.39 -24.87 21.18
CA ASP A 29 10.42 -24.11 19.92
C ASP A 29 11.74 -24.32 19.16
N SER A 30 12.86 -24.17 19.87
CA SER A 30 14.19 -24.31 19.29
C SER A 30 14.45 -25.71 18.78
N PHE A 31 14.02 -26.73 19.54
CA PHE A 31 14.13 -28.13 19.14
C PHE A 31 13.34 -28.41 17.85
N TYR A 32 12.06 -28.08 17.81
CA TYR A 32 11.22 -28.30 16.63
C TYR A 32 11.69 -27.50 15.42
N PHE A 33 12.16 -26.27 15.63
CA PHE A 33 12.76 -25.46 14.57
C PHE A 33 13.98 -26.16 13.93
N HIS A 34 14.88 -26.71 14.75
CA HIS A 34 16.04 -27.45 14.24
C HIS A 34 15.66 -28.78 13.58
N CYS A 35 14.67 -29.50 14.10
CA CYS A 35 14.12 -30.69 13.43
C CYS A 35 13.59 -30.34 12.03
N ALA A 36 12.81 -29.26 11.91
CA ALA A 36 12.27 -28.81 10.63
C ALA A 36 13.39 -28.41 9.65
N GLN A 37 14.42 -27.69 10.11
CA GLN A 37 15.58 -27.34 9.27
C GLN A 37 16.36 -28.58 8.78
N GLN A 38 16.54 -29.59 9.63
CA GLN A 38 17.22 -30.82 9.22
C GLN A 38 16.35 -31.65 8.27
N ALA A 39 15.03 -31.68 8.47
CA ALA A 39 14.11 -32.36 7.57
C ALA A 39 14.09 -31.73 6.17
N GLU A 40 14.08 -30.40 6.06
CA GLU A 40 14.20 -29.68 4.77
C GLU A 40 15.51 -30.01 4.05
N LYS A 41 16.61 -30.18 4.79
CA LYS A 41 17.92 -30.56 4.24
C LYS A 41 18.11 -32.06 4.02
N LYS A 42 17.06 -32.87 4.20
CA LYS A 42 17.11 -34.35 4.16
C LYS A 42 18.13 -34.96 5.14
N GLY A 43 18.47 -34.25 6.20
CA GLY A 43 19.41 -34.68 7.24
C GLY A 43 18.74 -35.37 8.44
N LEU A 44 17.41 -35.27 8.57
CA LEU A 44 16.65 -35.91 9.64
C LEU A 44 16.22 -37.33 9.22
N THR A 45 16.50 -38.34 10.05
CA THR A 45 16.07 -39.72 9.76
C THR A 45 14.54 -39.84 9.84
N ASP A 46 13.95 -40.71 9.01
CA ASP A 46 12.49 -40.90 9.01
C ASP A 46 11.99 -41.49 10.34
N HIS A 47 12.81 -42.29 11.02
CA HIS A 47 12.52 -42.81 12.34
C HIS A 47 12.39 -41.67 13.37
N LEU A 48 13.43 -40.84 13.52
CA LEU A 48 13.39 -39.71 14.46
C LEU A 48 12.26 -38.73 14.12
N ARG A 49 12.01 -38.49 12.82
CA ARG A 49 10.88 -37.65 12.38
C ARG A 49 9.54 -38.16 12.91
N ARG A 50 9.26 -39.46 12.77
CA ARG A 50 8.02 -40.06 13.26
C ARG A 50 7.93 -40.02 14.78
N GLU A 51 9.04 -40.25 15.50
CA GLU A 51 9.07 -40.14 16.96
C GLU A 51 8.76 -38.72 17.44
N VAL A 52 9.35 -37.71 16.81
CA VAL A 52 9.10 -36.29 17.12
C VAL A 52 7.63 -35.93 16.85
N LEU A 53 7.08 -36.34 15.71
CA LEU A 53 5.66 -36.12 15.37
C LEU A 53 4.72 -36.82 16.36
N HIS A 54 4.99 -38.07 16.70
CA HIS A 54 4.21 -38.82 17.67
C HIS A 54 4.24 -38.14 19.05
N TYR A 55 5.41 -37.69 19.50
CA TYR A 55 5.54 -36.95 20.75
C TYR A 55 4.74 -35.63 20.73
N PHE A 56 4.75 -34.90 19.60
CA PHE A 56 3.93 -33.71 19.44
C PHE A 56 2.44 -34.01 19.61
N ASP A 57 1.92 -34.98 18.85
CA ASP A 57 0.49 -35.26 18.78
C ASP A 57 -0.08 -35.82 20.09
N HIS A 58 0.68 -36.67 20.78
CA HIS A 58 0.19 -37.40 21.96
C HIS A 58 0.58 -36.76 23.30
N VAL A 59 1.57 -35.85 23.32
CA VAL A 59 2.04 -35.27 24.59
C VAL A 59 1.95 -33.75 24.59
N LEU A 60 2.38 -33.08 23.52
CA LEU A 60 2.44 -31.62 23.51
C LEU A 60 1.10 -30.98 23.10
N PHE A 61 0.40 -31.58 22.14
CA PHE A 61 -0.84 -31.05 21.58
C PHE A 61 -2.03 -31.98 21.80
N GLU A 62 -2.17 -32.43 23.05
CA GLU A 62 -3.37 -33.11 23.52
C GLU A 62 -4.48 -32.07 23.75
N TYR A 63 -5.51 -32.11 22.92
CA TYR A 63 -6.67 -31.24 23.05
C TYR A 63 -7.67 -31.90 23.99
N ASP A 64 -7.85 -31.31 25.17
CA ASP A 64 -8.81 -31.70 26.20
C ASP A 64 -9.88 -30.61 26.26
N GLU A 65 -11.12 -30.93 25.87
CA GLU A 65 -12.24 -29.98 25.89
C GLU A 65 -12.48 -29.37 27.28
N SER A 66 -12.00 -30.03 28.36
CA SER A 66 -12.11 -29.53 29.73
C SER A 66 -11.04 -28.49 30.11
N LYS A 67 -10.02 -28.26 29.27
CA LYS A 67 -8.95 -27.28 29.53
C LYS A 67 -8.82 -26.26 28.39
N PRO A 68 -8.86 -24.96 28.68
CA PRO A 68 -8.71 -23.94 27.64
C PRO A 68 -7.29 -23.99 27.05
N PHE A 69 -7.19 -24.23 25.75
CA PHE A 69 -5.95 -24.06 25.00
C PHE A 69 -5.73 -22.57 24.71
N VAL A 70 -4.55 -22.04 25.05
CA VAL A 70 -4.21 -20.64 24.82
C VAL A 70 -2.93 -20.57 23.99
N LEU A 71 -3.06 -20.19 22.72
CA LEU A 71 -1.91 -20.05 21.82
C LEU A 71 -0.90 -19.04 22.39
N GLY A 72 0.38 -19.42 22.42
CA GLY A 72 1.48 -18.67 23.03
C GLY A 72 1.71 -18.93 24.53
N GLN A 73 0.72 -19.51 25.24
CA GLN A 73 0.88 -19.91 26.64
C GLN A 73 0.94 -21.43 26.79
N SER A 74 0.08 -22.17 26.09
CA SER A 74 0.12 -23.63 26.02
C SER A 74 1.27 -24.10 25.14
N LEU A 75 1.35 -23.56 23.92
CA LEU A 75 2.42 -23.78 22.95
C LEU A 75 2.56 -22.55 22.07
N ASN A 76 3.77 -22.25 21.60
CA ASN A 76 3.98 -21.17 20.66
C ASN A 76 3.60 -21.61 19.24
N GLU A 77 3.06 -20.69 18.45
CA GLU A 77 2.62 -20.98 17.08
C GLU A 77 3.77 -21.45 16.17
N ALA A 78 5.00 -21.01 16.43
CA ALA A 78 6.19 -21.41 15.68
C ALA A 78 6.44 -22.93 15.70
N VAL A 79 6.02 -23.64 16.76
CA VAL A 79 6.09 -25.10 16.83
C VAL A 79 5.19 -25.72 15.77
N PHE A 80 3.96 -25.23 15.62
CA PHE A 80 3.01 -25.73 14.62
C PHE A 80 3.56 -25.56 13.20
N GLY A 81 4.16 -24.40 12.88
CA GLY A 81 4.84 -24.20 11.60
C GLY A 81 5.98 -25.20 11.35
N SER A 82 6.74 -25.55 12.40
CA SER A 82 7.80 -26.56 12.33
C SER A 82 7.25 -27.98 12.15
N VAL A 83 6.19 -28.34 12.86
CA VAL A 83 5.53 -29.66 12.75
C VAL A 83 4.90 -29.85 11.38
N ILE A 84 4.28 -28.81 10.83
CA ILE A 84 3.78 -28.81 9.45
C ILE A 84 4.92 -29.16 8.47
N LYS A 85 6.08 -28.50 8.60
CA LYS A 85 7.26 -28.81 7.77
C LYS A 85 7.74 -30.26 7.94
N LEU A 86 7.66 -30.83 9.14
CA LEU A 86 8.01 -32.23 9.42
C LEU A 86 7.05 -33.24 8.77
N HIS A 87 5.74 -32.95 8.77
CA HIS A 87 4.77 -33.76 8.01
C HIS A 87 5.04 -33.68 6.51
N LEU A 88 5.26 -32.47 5.99
CA LEU A 88 5.56 -32.23 4.57
C LEU A 88 6.86 -32.92 4.11
N ALA A 89 7.89 -32.96 4.95
CA ALA A 89 9.13 -33.68 4.65
C ALA A 89 8.92 -35.19 4.48
N GLY A 90 7.88 -35.75 5.12
CA GLY A 90 7.44 -37.13 4.91
C GLY A 90 6.39 -37.33 3.82
N GLY A 91 6.00 -36.27 3.11
CA GLY A 91 4.94 -36.30 2.09
C GLY A 91 3.52 -36.37 2.65
N ASP A 92 3.32 -36.23 3.97
CA ASP A 92 2.00 -36.37 4.61
C ASP A 92 1.26 -35.03 4.67
N THR A 93 0.81 -34.56 3.51
CA THR A 93 0.13 -33.27 3.36
C THR A 93 -1.20 -33.24 4.12
N GLU A 94 -1.92 -34.36 4.16
CA GLU A 94 -3.22 -34.44 4.84
C GLU A 94 -3.08 -34.37 6.36
N ALA A 95 -2.07 -35.00 6.96
CA ALA A 95 -1.81 -34.85 8.40
C ALA A 95 -1.48 -33.39 8.77
N ALA A 96 -0.68 -32.70 7.94
CA ALA A 96 -0.36 -31.29 8.16
C ALA A 96 -1.62 -30.39 8.13
N TRP A 97 -2.57 -30.66 7.23
CA TRP A 97 -3.84 -29.94 7.20
C TRP A 97 -4.78 -30.29 8.36
N LYS A 98 -4.82 -31.56 8.78
CA LYS A 98 -5.52 -31.96 10.00
C LYS A 98 -4.98 -31.20 11.22
N LEU A 99 -3.67 -30.97 11.30
CA LEU A 99 -3.07 -30.17 12.36
C LEU A 99 -3.57 -28.71 12.35
N ILE A 100 -3.64 -28.05 11.19
CA ILE A 100 -4.20 -26.70 11.09
C ILE A 100 -5.66 -26.68 11.58
N ASN A 101 -6.47 -27.65 11.16
CA ASN A 101 -7.88 -27.71 11.54
C ASN A 101 -8.05 -27.96 13.05
N ARG A 102 -7.23 -28.83 13.65
CA ARG A 102 -7.18 -29.03 15.10
C ARG A 102 -6.78 -27.75 15.83
N LEU A 103 -5.76 -27.03 15.34
CA LEU A 103 -5.34 -25.75 15.91
C LEU A 103 -6.47 -24.71 15.84
N ARG A 104 -7.15 -24.59 14.70
CA ARG A 104 -8.31 -23.69 14.53
C ARG A 104 -9.42 -24.01 15.53
N GLN A 105 -9.75 -25.29 15.71
CA GLN A 105 -10.77 -25.72 16.68
C GLN A 105 -10.36 -25.38 18.11
N ALA A 106 -9.11 -25.68 18.49
CA ALA A 106 -8.59 -25.40 19.82
C ALA A 106 -8.61 -23.90 20.17
N VAL A 107 -8.41 -23.05 19.17
CA VAL A 107 -8.35 -21.59 19.32
C VAL A 107 -9.75 -20.92 19.31
N ARG A 108 -10.75 -21.53 18.67
CA ARG A 108 -12.13 -21.00 18.60
C ARG A 108 -12.93 -21.15 19.89
N GLY A 109 -12.49 -21.98 20.84
CA GLY A 109 -13.22 -22.32 22.07
C GLY A 109 -13.25 -21.25 23.18
N GLN A 110 -12.90 -19.98 22.91
CA GLN A 110 -12.91 -18.91 23.91
C GLN A 110 -14.15 -18.02 23.71
N GLU A 111 -15.17 -18.17 24.57
CA GLU A 111 -16.43 -17.42 24.49
C GLU A 111 -16.21 -15.89 24.53
N GLY A 112 -16.83 -15.18 23.58
CA GLY A 112 -16.98 -13.72 23.61
C GLY A 112 -15.87 -12.87 22.96
N LYS A 113 -14.87 -13.48 22.32
CA LYS A 113 -13.84 -12.75 21.53
C LYS A 113 -13.72 -13.33 20.12
N GLU A 114 -13.39 -12.50 19.13
CA GLU A 114 -13.00 -13.01 17.81
C GLU A 114 -11.85 -14.01 17.97
N PRO A 115 -11.93 -15.17 17.29
CA PRO A 115 -10.87 -16.17 17.39
C PRO A 115 -9.56 -15.57 16.87
N PRO A 116 -8.43 -15.72 17.57
CA PRO A 116 -7.17 -15.16 17.10
C PRO A 116 -6.78 -15.79 15.76
N LYS A 117 -6.44 -14.92 14.81
CA LYS A 117 -5.99 -15.30 13.48
C LYS A 117 -4.63 -16.01 13.57
N ILE A 118 -4.45 -16.99 12.70
CA ILE A 118 -3.18 -17.72 12.59
C ILE A 118 -2.26 -16.90 11.68
N HIS A 119 -0.96 -16.86 12.01
CA HIS A 119 0.00 -16.15 11.16
C HIS A 119 0.17 -16.90 9.84
N PHE A 120 0.31 -16.14 8.75
CA PHE A 120 0.51 -16.71 7.42
C PHE A 120 1.69 -17.67 7.34
N ARG A 121 2.78 -17.36 8.06
CA ARG A 121 4.00 -18.20 8.13
C ARG A 121 3.75 -19.64 8.59
N THR A 122 2.63 -19.89 9.29
CA THR A 122 2.26 -21.20 9.80
C THR A 122 1.62 -22.04 8.70
N VAL A 123 0.81 -21.41 7.84
CA VAL A 123 0.07 -22.09 6.76
C VAL A 123 0.80 -22.04 5.41
N SER A 124 1.69 -21.07 5.20
CA SER A 124 2.41 -20.87 3.94
C SER A 124 3.21 -22.09 3.45
N PRO A 125 3.89 -22.88 4.31
CA PRO A 125 4.67 -24.01 3.82
C PRO A 125 3.80 -25.07 3.13
N LEU A 126 2.54 -25.23 3.55
CA LEU A 126 1.58 -26.16 2.94
C LEU A 126 1.17 -25.72 1.55
N LEU A 127 0.77 -24.45 1.42
CA LEU A 127 0.38 -23.87 0.13
C LEU A 127 1.54 -23.95 -0.86
N GLU A 128 2.76 -23.61 -0.42
CA GLU A 128 3.96 -23.76 -1.26
C GLU A 128 4.21 -25.21 -1.66
N HIS A 129 4.08 -26.15 -0.72
CA HIS A 129 4.31 -27.57 -0.98
C HIS A 129 3.32 -28.10 -2.01
N GLU A 130 2.01 -27.87 -1.83
CA GLU A 130 0.99 -28.29 -2.79
C GLU A 130 1.23 -27.69 -4.17
N CYS A 131 1.55 -26.39 -4.24
CA CYS A 131 1.87 -25.72 -5.51
C CYS A 131 3.11 -26.31 -6.21
N ARG A 132 4.16 -26.68 -5.46
CA ARG A 132 5.38 -27.30 -6.02
C ARG A 132 5.15 -28.73 -6.51
N HIS A 133 4.15 -29.43 -6.00
CA HIS A 133 3.82 -30.81 -6.36
C HIS A 133 2.62 -30.91 -7.34
N GLY A 134 2.28 -29.82 -8.03
CA GLY A 134 1.22 -29.81 -9.04
C GLY A 134 -0.22 -29.86 -8.48
N GLN A 135 -0.40 -29.68 -7.17
CA GLN A 135 -1.71 -29.72 -6.51
C GLN A 135 -2.36 -28.34 -6.42
N PHE A 136 -2.39 -27.61 -7.53
CA PHE A 136 -2.83 -26.21 -7.57
C PHE A 136 -4.28 -26.02 -7.09
N LEU A 137 -5.23 -26.84 -7.58
CA LEU A 137 -6.65 -26.69 -7.23
C LEU A 137 -6.91 -26.87 -5.73
N SER A 138 -6.20 -27.80 -5.09
CA SER A 138 -6.23 -27.97 -3.63
C SER A 138 -5.70 -26.71 -2.93
N ALA A 139 -4.50 -26.26 -3.30
CA ALA A 139 -3.87 -25.07 -2.71
C ALA A 139 -4.75 -23.82 -2.88
N TYR A 140 -5.32 -23.63 -4.06
CA TYR A 140 -6.21 -22.50 -4.36
C TYR A 140 -7.47 -22.53 -3.51
N SER A 141 -8.18 -23.66 -3.44
CA SER A 141 -9.39 -23.81 -2.63
C SER A 141 -9.10 -23.50 -1.14
N ARG A 142 -8.01 -24.05 -0.60
CA ARG A 142 -7.61 -23.83 0.79
C ARG A 142 -7.18 -22.39 1.06
N TRP A 143 -6.51 -21.73 0.12
CA TRP A 143 -6.19 -20.30 0.19
C TRP A 143 -7.45 -19.43 0.21
N GLN A 144 -8.43 -19.72 -0.65
CA GLN A 144 -9.71 -18.98 -0.67
C GLN A 144 -10.44 -19.06 0.67
N GLN A 145 -10.36 -20.20 1.37
CA GLN A 145 -10.91 -20.35 2.72
C GLN A 145 -10.08 -19.56 3.77
N LEU A 146 -8.76 -19.68 3.72
CA LEU A 146 -7.84 -19.03 4.66
C LEU A 146 -7.95 -17.50 4.65
N LYS A 147 -7.98 -16.89 3.45
CA LYS A 147 -7.93 -15.43 3.31
C LYS A 147 -9.18 -14.69 3.80
N GLN A 148 -10.31 -15.39 3.96
CA GLN A 148 -11.56 -14.78 4.42
C GLN A 148 -11.55 -14.52 5.93
N HIS A 149 -10.95 -15.43 6.72
CA HIS A 149 -11.17 -15.44 8.16
C HIS A 149 -9.92 -15.69 9.01
N ASP A 150 -8.88 -16.31 8.46
CA ASP A 150 -7.85 -16.95 9.28
C ASP A 150 -6.48 -16.27 9.23
N VAL A 151 -6.25 -15.34 8.28
CA VAL A 151 -4.92 -14.76 8.06
C VAL A 151 -4.98 -13.24 7.89
N GLU A 152 -3.99 -12.54 8.46
CA GLU A 152 -3.76 -11.11 8.22
C GLU A 152 -2.88 -10.89 6.99
N TRP A 153 -3.28 -9.95 6.13
CA TRP A 153 -2.52 -9.57 4.94
C TRP A 153 -1.18 -8.95 5.32
N THR A 154 -0.08 -9.51 4.79
CA THR A 154 1.28 -9.02 5.03
C THR A 154 2.11 -9.10 3.77
N SER A 155 3.16 -8.26 3.65
CA SER A 155 4.09 -8.30 2.52
C SER A 155 4.87 -9.61 2.43
N ALA A 156 5.00 -10.36 3.54
CA ALA A 156 5.64 -11.67 3.57
C ALA A 156 4.86 -12.74 2.76
N MET A 157 3.65 -12.43 2.29
CA MET A 157 2.85 -13.33 1.45
C MET A 157 3.28 -13.37 -0.02
N GLU A 158 4.06 -12.39 -0.48
CA GLU A 158 4.42 -12.23 -1.91
C GLU A 158 4.94 -13.53 -2.51
N ASP A 159 5.92 -14.18 -1.87
CA ASP A 159 6.60 -15.37 -2.41
C ASP A 159 5.65 -16.55 -2.67
N VAL A 160 4.66 -16.72 -1.79
CA VAL A 160 3.67 -17.79 -1.85
C VAL A 160 2.62 -17.49 -2.89
N LEU A 161 2.10 -16.26 -2.93
CA LEU A 161 1.12 -15.85 -3.93
C LEU A 161 1.71 -15.88 -5.34
N VAL A 162 2.97 -15.48 -5.50
CA VAL A 162 3.71 -15.67 -6.75
C VAL A 162 3.86 -17.16 -7.09
N GLN A 163 4.16 -18.01 -6.10
CA GLN A 163 4.21 -19.47 -6.33
C GLN A 163 2.85 -20.05 -6.74
N MET A 164 1.75 -19.53 -6.19
CA MET A 164 0.40 -19.92 -6.57
C MET A 164 0.05 -19.46 -7.99
N VAL A 165 0.45 -18.24 -8.38
CA VAL A 165 0.31 -17.76 -9.78
C VAL A 165 1.08 -18.69 -10.72
N ILE A 166 2.32 -19.04 -10.39
CA ILE A 166 3.13 -19.98 -11.18
C ILE A 166 2.45 -21.36 -11.27
N ALA A 167 1.90 -21.87 -10.17
CA ALA A 167 1.20 -23.15 -10.16
C ALA A 167 -0.11 -23.11 -10.97
N CYS A 168 -0.82 -21.99 -10.96
CA CYS A 168 -2.02 -21.76 -11.77
C CYS A 168 -1.70 -21.88 -13.27
N VAL A 169 -0.63 -21.21 -13.72
CA VAL A 169 -0.16 -21.27 -15.11
C VAL A 169 0.25 -22.68 -15.51
N LYS A 170 0.99 -23.39 -14.65
CA LYS A 170 1.41 -24.77 -14.93
C LYS A 170 0.23 -25.75 -14.98
N ASN A 171 -0.77 -25.56 -14.12
CA ASN A 171 -1.99 -26.38 -14.12
C ASN A 171 -2.79 -26.18 -15.42
N ASP A 172 -2.93 -24.93 -15.88
CA ASP A 172 -3.56 -24.62 -17.16
C ASP A 172 -2.84 -25.30 -18.33
N GLU A 173 -1.51 -25.21 -18.37
CA GLU A 173 -0.69 -25.89 -19.39
C GLU A 173 -0.87 -27.42 -19.37
N GLN A 174 -0.91 -28.04 -18.19
CA GLN A 174 -1.14 -29.48 -18.05
C GLN A 174 -2.52 -29.88 -18.58
N GLN A 175 -3.57 -29.11 -18.25
CA GLN A 175 -4.92 -29.35 -18.76
C GLN A 175 -4.99 -29.20 -20.28
N LEU A 176 -4.35 -28.20 -20.86
CA LEU A 176 -4.26 -28.03 -22.32
C LEU A 176 -3.58 -29.23 -23.00
N ASN A 177 -2.51 -29.77 -22.42
CA ASN A 177 -1.80 -30.92 -22.99
C ASN A 177 -2.57 -32.25 -22.83
N GLU A 178 -3.27 -32.45 -21.71
CA GLU A 178 -4.04 -33.67 -21.44
C GLU A 178 -5.34 -33.77 -22.27
N TYR A 179 -5.94 -32.63 -22.66
CA TYR A 179 -7.21 -32.57 -23.41
C TYR A 179 -7.06 -32.32 -24.91
N THR A 180 -5.86 -32.46 -25.48
CA THR A 180 -5.57 -32.29 -26.93
C THR A 180 -6.36 -33.24 -27.87
N GLU A 181 -7.28 -34.07 -27.38
CA GLU A 181 -8.16 -34.92 -28.19
C GLU A 181 -9.65 -34.48 -28.25
N MET A 182 -10.10 -33.42 -27.55
CA MET A 182 -11.47 -32.91 -27.68
C MET A 182 -11.59 -31.38 -27.61
N LEU A 183 -12.51 -30.83 -28.42
CA LEU A 183 -12.79 -29.40 -28.64
C LEU A 183 -12.67 -28.54 -27.37
N GLU A 184 -11.99 -27.39 -27.53
CA GLU A 184 -11.92 -26.24 -26.63
C GLU A 184 -13.27 -26.02 -25.91
N SER A 185 -13.36 -26.45 -24.65
CA SER A 185 -14.52 -26.13 -23.82
C SER A 185 -14.36 -24.70 -23.30
N GLU A 186 -15.25 -23.78 -23.68
CA GLU A 186 -15.32 -22.38 -23.19
C GLU A 186 -15.27 -22.27 -21.65
N THR A 187 -15.61 -23.35 -20.95
CA THR A 187 -15.57 -23.44 -19.48
C THR A 187 -14.16 -23.42 -18.88
N GLY A 188 -13.16 -24.00 -19.56
CA GLY A 188 -11.79 -24.11 -19.02
C GLY A 188 -11.08 -22.75 -18.94
N GLU A 189 -11.12 -21.99 -20.03
CA GLU A 189 -10.50 -20.67 -20.14
C GLU A 189 -11.13 -19.67 -19.17
N ALA A 190 -12.46 -19.71 -19.02
CA ALA A 190 -13.18 -18.88 -18.05
C ALA A 190 -12.74 -19.17 -16.60
N HIS A 191 -12.48 -20.43 -16.26
CA HIS A 191 -12.01 -20.83 -14.94
C HIS A 191 -10.57 -20.35 -14.67
N PHE A 192 -9.65 -20.56 -15.61
CA PHE A 192 -8.27 -20.07 -15.50
C PHE A 192 -8.24 -18.55 -15.33
N HIS A 193 -8.97 -17.82 -16.17
CA HIS A 193 -9.04 -16.36 -16.10
C HIS A 193 -9.55 -15.87 -14.73
N ALA A 194 -10.61 -16.49 -14.21
CA ALA A 194 -11.17 -16.13 -12.90
C ALA A 194 -10.19 -16.42 -11.76
N GLN A 195 -9.48 -17.55 -11.78
CA GLN A 195 -8.47 -17.90 -10.80
C GLN A 195 -7.29 -16.94 -10.85
N MET A 196 -6.78 -16.62 -12.04
CA MET A 196 -5.69 -15.68 -12.22
C MET A 196 -6.07 -14.27 -11.79
N ALA A 197 -7.27 -13.80 -12.14
CA ALA A 197 -7.80 -12.51 -11.68
C ALA A 197 -7.90 -12.45 -10.16
N SER A 198 -8.37 -13.51 -9.50
CA SER A 198 -8.39 -13.58 -8.04
C SER A 198 -6.97 -13.57 -7.44
N LEU A 199 -6.03 -14.32 -8.00
CA LEU A 199 -4.67 -14.40 -7.46
C LEU A 199 -3.91 -13.09 -7.64
N LEU A 200 -4.05 -12.40 -8.79
CA LEU A 200 -3.44 -11.09 -8.98
C LEU A 200 -4.09 -10.03 -8.10
N HIS A 201 -5.41 -10.13 -7.85
CA HIS A 201 -6.09 -9.30 -6.85
C HIS A 201 -5.59 -9.55 -5.43
N ASP A 202 -5.33 -10.81 -5.07
CA ASP A 202 -4.74 -11.12 -3.75
C ASP A 202 -3.30 -10.59 -3.68
N LEU A 203 -2.51 -10.76 -4.75
CA LEU A 203 -1.11 -10.33 -4.82
C LEU A 203 -0.97 -8.81 -4.64
N GLN A 204 -1.79 -8.01 -5.33
CA GLN A 204 -1.78 -6.54 -5.20
C GLN A 204 -2.09 -6.04 -3.77
N LEU A 205 -2.83 -6.79 -2.96
CA LEU A 205 -3.10 -6.45 -1.55
C LEU A 205 -1.85 -6.66 -0.68
N THR A 206 -0.93 -7.52 -1.11
CA THR A 206 0.32 -7.83 -0.40
C THR A 206 1.49 -6.99 -0.86
N CYS A 207 1.59 -6.76 -2.17
CA CYS A 207 2.63 -5.97 -2.80
C CYS A 207 2.06 -5.25 -4.02
N ARG A 208 2.26 -3.93 -4.07
CA ARG A 208 1.93 -3.15 -5.28
C ARG A 208 2.91 -3.43 -6.41
N GLU A 209 4.15 -3.77 -6.09
CA GLU A 209 5.18 -4.08 -7.08
C GLU A 209 5.91 -5.36 -6.69
N ILE A 210 6.21 -6.20 -7.68
CA ILE A 210 6.85 -7.50 -7.49
C ILE A 210 8.35 -7.31 -7.31
N SER A 211 8.93 -8.04 -6.36
CA SER A 211 10.37 -8.05 -6.14
C SER A 211 11.13 -8.64 -7.35
N PRO A 212 12.37 -8.21 -7.61
CA PRO A 212 13.15 -8.74 -8.73
C PRO A 212 13.29 -10.27 -8.77
N PRO A 213 13.52 -10.98 -7.65
CA PRO A 213 13.58 -12.45 -7.65
C PRO A 213 12.27 -13.09 -8.09
N ASN A 214 11.13 -12.57 -7.63
CA ASN A 214 9.82 -13.09 -8.00
C ASN A 214 9.44 -12.74 -9.45
N ALA A 215 9.81 -11.57 -9.93
CA ALA A 215 9.66 -11.21 -11.33
C ALA A 215 10.42 -12.18 -12.25
N GLN A 216 11.63 -12.58 -11.86
CA GLN A 216 12.41 -13.58 -12.60
C GLN A 216 11.75 -14.97 -12.58
N ARG A 217 11.18 -15.39 -11.44
CA ARG A 217 10.43 -16.66 -11.32
C ARG A 217 9.19 -16.66 -12.22
N LEU A 218 8.42 -15.57 -12.22
CA LEU A 218 7.26 -15.40 -13.11
C LEU A 218 7.67 -15.44 -14.57
N LEU A 219 8.72 -14.69 -14.94
CA LEU A 219 9.25 -14.67 -16.30
C LEU A 219 9.61 -16.08 -16.80
N GLN A 220 10.29 -16.88 -15.97
CA GLN A 220 10.62 -18.26 -16.34
C GLN A 220 9.37 -19.12 -16.49
N ALA A 221 8.48 -19.10 -15.50
CA ALA A 221 7.29 -19.94 -15.50
C ALA A 221 6.35 -19.66 -16.70
N PHE A 222 6.17 -18.39 -17.04
CA PHE A 222 5.34 -18.02 -18.19
C PHE A 222 5.99 -18.38 -19.52
N ARG A 223 7.32 -18.26 -19.64
CA ARG A 223 8.05 -18.73 -20.84
C ARG A 223 7.95 -20.24 -21.01
N ASP A 224 8.10 -20.99 -19.91
CA ASP A 224 7.94 -22.45 -19.91
C ASP A 224 6.54 -22.83 -20.42
N ALA A 225 5.51 -22.11 -19.98
CA ALA A 225 4.12 -22.27 -20.42
C ALA A 225 3.78 -21.63 -21.79
N LYS A 226 4.80 -21.31 -22.59
CA LYS A 226 4.72 -20.78 -23.96
C LYS A 226 4.06 -19.40 -24.10
N TYR A 227 4.02 -18.59 -23.04
CA TYR A 227 3.64 -17.19 -23.14
C TYR A 227 4.78 -16.35 -23.73
N LYS A 228 4.42 -15.31 -24.49
CA LYS A 228 5.33 -14.23 -24.85
C LYS A 228 5.54 -13.34 -23.63
N VAL A 229 6.81 -13.18 -23.24
CA VAL A 229 7.19 -12.42 -22.05
C VAL A 229 8.17 -11.31 -22.43
N GLU A 230 7.73 -10.06 -22.24
CA GLU A 230 8.47 -8.85 -22.60
C GLU A 230 8.67 -7.96 -21.37
N THR A 231 9.77 -7.20 -21.34
CA THR A 231 10.06 -6.27 -20.25
C THR A 231 9.99 -4.84 -20.74
N VAL A 232 9.19 -4.01 -20.07
CA VAL A 232 9.13 -2.57 -20.33
C VAL A 232 10.07 -1.86 -19.35
N PRO A 233 11.05 -1.08 -19.84
CA PRO A 233 12.14 -0.55 -18.99
C PRO A 233 11.76 0.70 -18.18
N SER A 234 10.66 1.38 -18.52
CA SER A 234 10.24 2.62 -17.86
C SER A 234 8.75 2.90 -18.08
N ASP A 235 8.10 3.48 -17.06
CA ASP A 235 6.75 4.06 -17.16
C ASP A 235 6.66 5.18 -18.22
N ILE A 236 7.76 5.86 -18.56
CA ILE A 236 7.78 6.96 -19.54
C ILE A 236 7.24 6.51 -20.91
N HIS A 237 7.45 5.24 -21.25
CA HIS A 237 6.97 4.65 -22.49
C HIS A 237 5.54 4.08 -22.36
N MET A 238 5.01 3.95 -21.15
CA MET A 238 3.65 3.48 -20.91
C MET A 238 2.66 4.63 -21.01
N LYS A 239 1.92 4.64 -22.11
CA LYS A 239 0.65 5.37 -22.25
C LYS A 239 -0.43 4.63 -21.42
N PRO A 240 -1.72 5.02 -21.42
CA PRO A 240 -2.79 4.15 -20.88
C PRO A 240 -2.85 2.74 -21.49
N ARG A 241 -2.02 2.43 -22.49
CA ARG A 241 -1.85 1.12 -23.12
C ARG A 241 -0.42 0.62 -22.96
N CYS A 242 -0.28 -0.69 -22.75
CA CYS A 242 1.01 -1.37 -22.72
C CYS A 242 1.68 -1.30 -24.10
N PRO A 243 2.97 -0.90 -24.19
CA PRO A 243 3.67 -0.83 -25.47
C PRO A 243 4.00 -2.20 -26.07
N CYS A 244 3.99 -3.28 -25.27
CA CYS A 244 4.28 -4.63 -25.75
C CYS A 244 3.06 -5.32 -26.38
N CYS A 245 1.92 -5.31 -25.69
CA CYS A 245 0.71 -6.02 -26.14
C CYS A 245 -0.46 -5.10 -26.56
N GLY A 246 -0.30 -3.78 -26.50
CA GLY A 246 -1.33 -2.80 -26.92
C GLY A 246 -2.55 -2.67 -25.99
N HIS A 247 -2.67 -3.54 -24.99
CA HIS A 247 -3.81 -3.59 -24.07
C HIS A 247 -3.83 -2.43 -23.08
N ALA A 248 -5.04 -1.96 -22.75
CA ALA A 248 -5.22 -0.88 -21.79
C ALA A 248 -4.89 -1.34 -20.37
N LEU A 249 -4.02 -0.59 -19.69
CA LEU A 249 -3.71 -0.80 -18.28
C LEU A 249 -4.84 -0.24 -17.42
N LYS A 250 -5.14 -0.93 -16.32
CA LYS A 250 -6.21 -0.57 -15.39
C LYS A 250 -5.73 0.49 -14.41
N LYS A 251 -6.53 1.55 -14.25
CA LYS A 251 -6.44 2.46 -13.11
C LYS A 251 -7.38 1.99 -12.02
N GLN A 252 -6.85 1.65 -10.86
CA GLN A 252 -7.67 1.29 -9.72
C GLN A 252 -8.35 2.53 -9.16
N GLY A 253 -9.68 2.44 -9.09
CA GLY A 253 -10.53 3.44 -8.48
C GLY A 253 -10.69 3.24 -6.97
N MET A 254 -11.38 4.19 -6.36
CA MET A 254 -12.13 4.01 -5.12
C MET A 254 -13.60 3.90 -5.48
N SER A 255 -14.30 2.95 -4.85
CA SER A 255 -15.75 2.83 -4.93
C SER A 255 -16.44 3.90 -4.07
N GLU A 256 -17.72 4.13 -4.34
CA GLU A 256 -18.54 5.06 -3.55
C GLU A 256 -18.64 4.67 -2.07
N LEU A 257 -18.71 3.36 -1.80
CA LEU A 257 -18.72 2.82 -0.44
C LEU A 257 -17.38 3.10 0.28
N GLU A 258 -16.26 2.79 -0.37
CA GLU A 258 -14.92 3.08 0.17
C GLU A 258 -14.72 4.58 0.41
N ARG A 259 -15.21 5.42 -0.50
CA ARG A 259 -15.19 6.88 -0.33
C ARG A 259 -15.98 7.32 0.89
N GLY A 260 -17.20 6.79 1.05
CA GLY A 260 -18.03 7.02 2.23
C GLY A 260 -17.32 6.61 3.52
N HIS A 261 -16.65 5.46 3.53
CA HIS A 261 -15.84 5.01 4.66
C HIS A 261 -14.67 5.96 4.96
N MET A 262 -13.93 6.41 3.95
CA MET A 262 -12.84 7.38 4.16
C MET A 262 -13.34 8.71 4.71
N LEU A 263 -14.46 9.24 4.18
CA LEU A 263 -15.07 10.46 4.68
C LEU A 263 -15.51 10.31 6.13
N ALA A 264 -16.24 9.24 6.46
CA ALA A 264 -16.69 8.96 7.82
C ALA A 264 -15.52 8.88 8.80
N ALA A 265 -14.42 8.23 8.38
CA ALA A 265 -13.23 8.05 9.19
C ALA A 265 -12.42 9.34 9.40
N ILE A 266 -12.48 10.30 8.46
CA ILE A 266 -11.96 11.66 8.65
C ILE A 266 -12.87 12.47 9.59
N GLU A 267 -14.18 12.43 9.34
CA GLU A 267 -15.21 13.21 10.05
C GLU A 267 -15.38 12.78 11.51
N SER A 268 -15.19 11.50 11.82
CA SER A 268 -15.34 10.91 13.17
C SER A 268 -14.20 11.25 14.13
N ARG A 269 -13.16 11.93 13.65
CA ARG A 269 -12.05 12.37 14.50
C ARG A 269 -12.55 13.40 15.52
N CYS A 270 -12.00 13.35 16.72
CA CYS A 270 -12.23 14.37 17.75
C CYS A 270 -11.10 15.41 17.71
N SER A 271 -11.44 16.69 17.87
CA SER A 271 -10.43 17.73 18.04
C SER A 271 -9.63 17.50 19.33
N LYS A 272 -8.35 17.89 19.33
CA LYS A 272 -7.47 17.82 20.52
C LYS A 272 -7.73 18.96 21.52
N VAL A 273 -8.72 19.82 21.27
CA VAL A 273 -9.01 21.03 22.05
C VAL A 273 -10.41 20.93 22.63
N ALA A 274 -10.56 21.25 23.92
CA ALA A 274 -11.85 21.23 24.61
C ALA A 274 -12.73 22.45 24.23
N PRO A 275 -14.08 22.31 24.17
CA PRO A 275 -14.84 21.07 24.32
C PRO A 275 -14.63 20.14 23.12
N GLU A 276 -14.70 18.82 23.35
CA GLU A 276 -14.56 17.81 22.31
C GLU A 276 -15.66 17.98 21.26
N LYS A 277 -15.29 18.63 20.16
CA LYS A 277 -16.11 18.74 18.96
C LYS A 277 -15.59 17.77 17.91
N THR A 278 -16.51 17.23 17.13
CA THR A 278 -16.15 16.40 15.98
C THR A 278 -15.46 17.25 14.92
N VAL A 279 -14.50 16.66 14.21
CA VAL A 279 -13.84 17.30 13.07
C VAL A 279 -14.87 17.73 12.02
N LYS A 280 -15.96 16.97 11.87
CA LYS A 280 -17.07 17.26 10.97
C LYS A 280 -17.60 18.69 11.10
N GLU A 281 -17.96 19.13 12.31
CA GLU A 281 -18.52 20.48 12.54
C GLU A 281 -17.63 21.61 12.03
N PHE A 282 -16.31 21.40 12.03
CA PHE A 282 -15.35 22.39 11.54
C PHE A 282 -15.07 22.27 10.03
N LEU A 283 -15.28 21.09 9.45
CA LEU A 283 -15.15 20.86 8.02
C LEU A 283 -16.42 21.20 7.24
N ASP A 284 -17.60 21.21 7.87
CA ASP A 284 -18.87 21.49 7.20
C ASP A 284 -18.87 22.83 6.41
N PRO A 285 -18.39 23.97 6.95
CA PRO A 285 -18.32 25.20 6.16
C PRO A 285 -17.38 25.09 4.94
N PHE A 286 -16.30 24.32 5.06
CA PHE A 286 -15.38 24.07 3.96
C PHE A 286 -16.01 23.14 2.92
N ARG A 287 -16.70 22.10 3.36
CA ARG A 287 -17.44 21.16 2.53
C ARG A 287 -18.44 21.90 1.66
N ASP A 288 -19.29 22.71 2.27
CA ASP A 288 -20.37 23.43 1.59
C ASP A 288 -19.79 24.40 0.54
N TRP A 289 -18.76 25.15 0.92
CA TRP A 289 -18.05 26.05 0.00
C TRP A 289 -17.42 25.29 -1.18
N LEU A 290 -16.68 24.22 -0.91
CA LEU A 290 -15.98 23.47 -1.96
C LEU A 290 -16.95 22.79 -2.91
N MET A 291 -18.04 22.20 -2.38
CA MET A 291 -19.04 21.51 -3.19
C MET A 291 -19.84 22.47 -4.05
N LEU A 292 -20.24 23.62 -3.52
CA LEU A 292 -20.90 24.66 -4.32
C LEU A 292 -20.03 25.10 -5.50
N ARG A 293 -18.74 25.34 -5.25
CA ARG A 293 -17.76 25.67 -6.30
C ARG A 293 -17.62 24.54 -7.32
N HIS A 294 -17.53 23.30 -6.85
CA HIS A 294 -17.38 22.13 -7.71
C HIS A 294 -18.63 21.85 -8.57
N GLU A 295 -19.83 22.05 -8.03
CA GLU A 295 -21.09 21.91 -8.77
C GLU A 295 -21.24 23.00 -9.84
N ASN A 296 -20.92 24.25 -9.50
CA ASN A 296 -20.89 25.34 -10.48
C ASN A 296 -19.91 25.05 -11.63
N PHE A 297 -18.73 24.51 -11.30
CA PHE A 297 -17.77 24.04 -12.28
C PHE A 297 -18.35 22.95 -13.19
N LYS A 298 -19.03 21.93 -12.64
CA LYS A 298 -19.67 20.88 -13.43
C LYS A 298 -20.69 21.43 -14.42
N LEU A 299 -21.52 22.38 -13.99
CA LEU A 299 -22.50 23.04 -14.84
C LEU A 299 -21.83 23.82 -15.98
N GLN A 300 -20.74 24.53 -15.69
CA GLN A 300 -19.96 25.26 -16.71
C GLN A 300 -19.33 24.32 -17.74
N VAL A 301 -18.76 23.19 -17.30
CA VAL A 301 -18.17 22.20 -18.20
C VAL A 301 -19.23 21.54 -19.08
N LEU A 302 -20.42 21.24 -18.55
CA LEU A 302 -21.53 20.67 -19.34
C LEU A 302 -22.07 21.66 -20.38
N ALA A 303 -22.06 22.96 -20.08
CA ALA A 303 -22.51 24.00 -20.99
C ALA A 303 -21.47 24.37 -22.07
N GLY A 304 -20.18 24.09 -21.83
CA GLY A 304 -19.08 24.42 -22.72
C GLY A 304 -18.74 23.33 -23.73
N ASN A 305 -18.70 23.67 -25.03
CA ASN A 305 -18.08 22.82 -26.05
C ASN A 305 -16.54 22.90 -25.93
N VAL A 306 -15.96 22.25 -24.91
CA VAL A 306 -14.52 22.33 -24.64
C VAL A 306 -13.75 21.51 -25.67
N LYS A 307 -13.10 22.19 -26.62
CA LYS A 307 -12.09 21.61 -27.53
C LYS A 307 -10.76 21.46 -26.79
N GLY A 308 -10.66 20.45 -25.94
CA GLY A 308 -9.51 20.18 -25.07
C GLY A 308 -9.89 19.10 -24.07
N GLY A 309 -8.92 18.44 -23.43
CA GLY A 309 -9.18 17.39 -22.44
C GLY A 309 -10.19 17.82 -21.36
N ARG A 310 -10.86 16.86 -20.70
CA ARG A 310 -11.89 17.13 -19.69
C ARG A 310 -11.29 18.01 -18.57
N PRO A 311 -11.83 19.23 -18.34
CA PRO A 311 -11.41 20.06 -17.21
C PRO A 311 -11.56 19.31 -15.88
N LEU A 312 -10.73 19.65 -14.90
CA LEU A 312 -10.71 19.05 -13.56
C LEU A 312 -10.70 20.16 -12.50
N HIS A 313 -11.07 19.81 -11.27
CA HIS A 313 -11.04 20.73 -10.13
C HIS A 313 -9.80 20.47 -9.26
N TYR A 314 -8.86 21.40 -9.23
CA TYR A 314 -7.67 21.32 -8.40
C TYR A 314 -7.87 22.07 -7.08
N VAL A 315 -7.50 21.43 -5.98
CA VAL A 315 -7.35 22.07 -4.68
C VAL A 315 -5.86 22.21 -4.37
N LEU A 316 -5.40 23.44 -4.15
CA LEU A 316 -4.02 23.74 -3.85
C LEU A 316 -3.81 23.74 -2.34
N ASP A 317 -2.88 22.90 -1.87
CA ASP A 317 -2.33 22.98 -0.52
C ASP A 317 -1.42 24.20 -0.43
N GLY A 318 -2.04 25.33 -0.11
CA GLY A 318 -1.41 26.64 -0.14
C GLY A 318 -0.12 26.72 0.68
N PRO A 319 -0.11 26.28 1.96
CA PRO A 319 1.09 26.25 2.78
C PRO A 319 2.21 25.40 2.19
N ASN A 320 1.91 24.19 1.71
CA ASN A 320 2.93 23.31 1.14
C ASN A 320 3.60 23.97 -0.07
N ILE A 321 2.80 24.50 -1.00
CA ILE A 321 3.29 25.16 -2.22
C ILE A 321 4.09 26.42 -1.89
N ALA A 322 3.60 27.28 -1.00
CA ALA A 322 4.22 28.55 -0.65
C ALA A 322 5.57 28.42 0.10
N TYR A 323 5.89 27.21 0.60
CA TYR A 323 7.15 26.91 1.28
C TYR A 323 8.12 26.07 0.42
N ILE A 324 7.76 25.73 -0.83
CA ILE A 324 8.65 24.98 -1.73
C ILE A 324 9.94 25.78 -1.96
N ASN A 325 11.06 25.12 -1.69
CA ASN A 325 12.41 25.67 -1.80
C ASN A 325 12.66 26.94 -0.95
N GLN A 326 11.94 27.10 0.16
CA GLN A 326 12.07 28.27 1.05
C GLN A 326 12.88 28.02 2.33
N ASN A 327 13.45 26.83 2.55
CA ASN A 327 14.15 26.50 3.81
C ASN A 327 15.59 27.06 3.92
N PHE A 328 15.83 28.30 3.49
CA PHE A 328 17.10 29.04 3.65
C PHE A 328 16.94 30.24 4.58
N GLU A 329 17.99 31.02 4.85
CA GLU A 329 17.99 32.01 5.95
C GLU A 329 16.95 33.13 5.78
N ALA A 330 16.82 33.75 4.60
CA ALA A 330 15.70 34.66 4.31
C ALA A 330 14.65 34.11 3.35
N GLY A 331 14.54 32.78 3.32
CA GLY A 331 13.36 32.17 2.73
C GLY A 331 12.12 32.57 3.51
N THR A 332 10.96 32.57 2.86
CA THR A 332 9.73 32.99 3.52
C THR A 332 8.54 32.41 2.80
N TYR A 333 7.37 32.60 3.36
CA TYR A 333 6.11 32.24 2.74
C TYR A 333 5.89 33.06 1.44
N ARG A 334 5.69 32.38 0.31
CA ARG A 334 5.61 32.97 -1.04
C ARG A 334 4.23 32.75 -1.67
N LEU A 335 3.33 33.74 -1.55
CA LEU A 335 2.00 33.70 -2.18
C LEU A 335 2.06 33.68 -3.70
N ASP A 336 3.09 34.27 -4.29
CA ASP A 336 3.29 34.30 -5.74
C ASP A 336 3.60 32.91 -6.32
N GLN A 337 4.17 31.99 -5.54
CA GLN A 337 4.29 30.58 -5.97
C GLN A 337 2.91 29.94 -6.13
N VAL A 338 2.04 30.08 -5.13
CA VAL A 338 0.67 29.54 -5.17
C VAL A 338 -0.11 30.18 -6.32
N ASP A 339 0.04 31.50 -6.51
CA ASP A 339 -0.62 32.25 -7.58
C ASP A 339 -0.19 31.80 -8.97
N ALA A 340 1.12 31.54 -9.16
CA ALA A 340 1.65 31.05 -10.41
C ALA A 340 1.14 29.64 -10.74
N VAL A 341 1.07 28.74 -9.75
CA VAL A 341 0.47 27.39 -9.93
C VAL A 341 -1.01 27.49 -10.29
N ALA A 342 -1.76 28.35 -9.61
CA ALA A 342 -3.17 28.55 -9.90
C ALA A 342 -3.39 29.06 -11.33
N LYS A 343 -2.59 30.05 -11.77
CA LYS A 343 -2.66 30.61 -13.12
C LYS A 343 -2.28 29.59 -14.20
N GLU A 344 -1.27 28.77 -13.96
CA GLU A 344 -0.86 27.70 -14.88
C GLU A 344 -2.01 26.71 -15.10
N LEU A 345 -2.66 26.24 -14.02
CA LEU A 345 -3.81 25.35 -14.10
C LEU A 345 -5.03 26.02 -14.77
N GLN A 346 -5.32 27.28 -14.44
CA GLN A 346 -6.39 28.05 -15.07
C GLN A 346 -6.16 28.25 -16.58
N ALA A 347 -4.91 28.49 -16.99
CA ALA A 347 -4.54 28.62 -18.40
C ALA A 347 -4.74 27.31 -19.19
N GLN A 348 -4.63 26.16 -18.52
CA GLN A 348 -4.95 24.85 -19.07
C GLN A 348 -6.47 24.54 -19.07
N GLY A 349 -7.30 25.48 -18.60
CA GLY A 349 -8.76 25.34 -18.53
C GLY A 349 -9.27 24.63 -17.29
N HIS A 350 -8.42 24.40 -16.28
CA HIS A 350 -8.81 23.76 -15.03
C HIS A 350 -9.39 24.75 -14.01
N PHE A 351 -10.22 24.23 -13.10
CA PHE A 351 -10.77 25.02 -12.01
C PHE A 351 -9.89 24.89 -10.77
N VAL A 352 -9.75 25.98 -10.01
CA VAL A 352 -8.81 26.03 -8.88
C VAL A 352 -9.50 26.55 -7.62
N SER A 353 -9.26 25.84 -6.53
CA SER A 353 -9.59 26.23 -5.16
C SER A 353 -8.33 26.14 -4.30
N ILE A 354 -8.19 27.02 -3.31
CA ILE A 354 -6.98 27.15 -2.49
C ILE A 354 -7.38 27.00 -1.03
N THR A 355 -6.73 26.09 -0.31
CA THR A 355 -6.84 26.02 1.14
C THR A 355 -5.69 26.78 1.77
N MET A 356 -5.99 27.63 2.77
CA MET A 356 -4.95 28.40 3.46
C MET A 356 -5.31 28.69 4.91
N PRO A 357 -4.42 28.43 5.87
CA PRO A 357 -4.58 28.88 7.25
C PRO A 357 -4.82 30.38 7.37
N THR A 358 -5.80 30.78 8.19
CA THR A 358 -6.14 32.19 8.44
C THR A 358 -4.91 33.01 8.85
N ALA A 359 -3.97 32.42 9.59
CA ALA A 359 -2.74 33.10 10.03
C ALA A 359 -1.83 33.54 8.86
N TYR A 360 -1.84 32.83 7.73
CA TYR A 360 -1.07 33.24 6.54
C TYR A 360 -1.79 34.28 5.69
N LEU A 361 -3.07 34.53 5.96
CA LEU A 361 -3.89 35.57 5.31
C LEU A 361 -3.88 36.90 6.04
N ALA A 362 -3.30 36.97 7.25
CA ALA A 362 -3.13 38.20 8.02
C ALA A 362 -2.07 39.14 7.44
N ASP A 363 -2.27 40.46 7.53
CA ASP A 363 -1.33 41.47 6.96
C ASP A 363 0.07 41.40 7.57
N LYS A 364 0.16 40.93 8.82
CA LYS A 364 1.39 40.58 9.51
C LYS A 364 1.32 39.13 9.94
N PHE A 365 2.31 38.33 9.56
CA PHE A 365 2.31 36.90 9.83
C PHE A 365 3.67 36.40 10.32
N ILE A 366 3.66 35.25 11.01
CA ILE A 366 4.87 34.62 11.55
C ILE A 366 5.55 33.80 10.46
N VAL A 367 6.85 34.01 10.28
CA VAL A 367 7.68 33.24 9.35
C VAL A 367 8.02 31.88 9.98
N ARG A 368 7.51 30.79 9.39
CA ARG A 368 7.62 29.42 9.93
C ARG A 368 8.63 28.54 9.19
N LEU A 369 9.84 29.05 8.93
CA LEU A 369 10.92 28.28 8.28
C LEU A 369 11.45 27.13 9.13
N ARG A 370 11.72 25.97 8.51
CA ARG A 370 12.17 24.75 9.20
C ARG A 370 13.70 24.59 9.26
N ASN A 371 14.49 25.66 9.18
CA ASN A 371 15.95 25.63 9.30
C ASN A 371 16.45 25.62 10.77
N LYS A 372 17.73 25.31 11.00
CA LYS A 372 18.33 25.19 12.36
C LYS A 372 18.18 26.49 13.18
N HIS A 373 18.43 27.64 12.55
CA HIS A 373 18.37 28.96 13.19
C HIS A 373 16.96 29.27 13.71
N PHE A 374 15.94 29.15 12.86
CA PHE A 374 14.54 29.41 13.23
C PHE A 374 13.97 28.36 14.20
N ARG A 375 14.47 27.11 14.18
CA ARG A 375 14.13 26.11 15.22
C ARG A 375 14.70 26.49 16.58
N ALA A 376 15.94 26.98 16.63
CA ALA A 376 16.57 27.44 17.88
C ALA A 376 15.85 28.68 18.44
N MET A 377 15.51 29.66 17.60
CA MET A 377 14.74 30.84 18.02
C MET A 377 13.37 30.47 18.60
N ARG A 378 12.64 29.54 17.96
CA ARG A 378 11.35 29.07 18.46
C ARG A 378 11.44 28.39 19.82
N ARG A 379 12.50 27.61 20.08
CA ARG A 379 12.76 27.02 21.41
C ARG A 379 12.99 28.08 22.49
N GLN A 380 13.46 29.27 22.10
CA GLN A 380 13.63 30.43 22.98
C GLN A 380 12.39 31.33 23.04
N GLY A 381 11.25 30.92 22.44
CA GLY A 381 10.03 31.73 22.38
C GLY A 381 10.10 32.94 21.45
N LYS A 382 11.13 33.06 20.61
CA LYS A 382 11.29 34.16 19.66
C LYS A 382 10.67 33.81 18.30
N PHE A 383 9.88 34.73 17.76
CA PHE A 383 9.22 34.59 16.47
C PHE A 383 9.56 35.77 15.55
N VAL A 384 9.90 35.46 14.30
CA VAL A 384 10.12 36.46 13.25
C VAL A 384 8.80 36.71 12.54
N THR A 385 8.41 37.98 12.39
CA THR A 385 7.19 38.38 11.67
C THR A 385 7.54 39.16 10.41
N ARG A 386 6.75 38.98 9.35
CA ARG A 386 6.84 39.78 8.12
C ARG A 386 5.51 40.45 7.83
N GLU A 387 5.57 41.66 7.29
CA GLU A 387 4.41 42.34 6.71
C GLU A 387 4.21 41.94 5.25
N ARG A 388 2.97 42.02 4.79
CA ARG A 388 2.59 41.69 3.42
C ARG A 388 2.94 42.82 2.46
N THR A 389 3.54 42.46 1.33
CA THR A 389 3.87 43.42 0.26
C THR A 389 2.62 43.84 -0.53
N ALA A 390 2.69 44.97 -1.26
CA ALA A 390 1.58 45.42 -2.11
C ALA A 390 1.18 44.38 -3.17
N LYS A 391 2.16 43.70 -3.77
CA LYS A 391 1.94 42.62 -4.75
C LYS A 391 1.15 41.46 -4.15
N GLU A 392 1.50 41.06 -2.92
CA GLU A 392 0.79 40.00 -2.21
C GLU A 392 -0.61 40.39 -1.78
N LYS A 393 -0.82 41.67 -1.40
CA LYS A 393 -2.17 42.19 -1.13
C LYS A 393 -3.05 42.12 -2.37
N ALA A 394 -2.51 42.44 -3.55
CA ALA A 394 -3.23 42.33 -4.82
C ALA A 394 -3.57 40.86 -5.15
N ILE A 395 -2.66 39.92 -4.92
CA ILE A 395 -2.92 38.47 -5.09
C ILE A 395 -4.10 38.02 -4.21
N LEU A 396 -4.09 38.38 -2.91
CA LEU A 396 -5.17 37.98 -2.00
C LEU A 396 -6.49 38.66 -2.31
N ALA A 397 -6.49 39.92 -2.75
CA ALA A 397 -7.70 40.61 -3.19
C ALA A 397 -8.34 39.85 -4.36
N ARG A 398 -7.54 39.53 -5.38
CA ARG A 398 -7.98 38.73 -6.52
C ARG A 398 -8.55 37.37 -6.11
N TRP A 399 -7.85 36.62 -5.27
CA TRP A 399 -8.33 35.31 -4.82
C TRP A 399 -9.66 35.41 -4.06
N LYS A 400 -9.91 36.49 -3.33
CA LYS A 400 -11.20 36.73 -2.66
C LYS A 400 -12.29 37.12 -3.67
N ASP A 401 -11.97 38.00 -4.61
CA ASP A 401 -12.91 38.46 -5.64
C ASP A 401 -13.35 37.32 -6.57
N GLU A 402 -12.44 36.39 -6.88
CA GLU A 402 -12.71 35.18 -7.67
C GLU A 402 -13.23 34.00 -6.82
N ASP A 403 -13.45 34.20 -5.51
CA ASP A 403 -13.86 33.18 -4.53
C ASP A 403 -12.94 31.94 -4.53
N MET A 404 -11.66 32.08 -4.87
CA MET A 404 -10.72 30.96 -5.03
C MET A 404 -10.18 30.40 -3.72
N ILE A 405 -10.28 31.12 -2.61
CA ILE A 405 -9.57 30.79 -1.38
C ILE A 405 -10.50 30.54 -0.19
N PHE A 406 -10.27 29.42 0.49
CA PHE A 406 -10.87 29.11 1.78
C PHE A 406 -9.90 29.35 2.93
N SER A 407 -10.36 30.11 3.93
CA SER A 407 -9.60 30.42 5.14
C SER A 407 -9.75 29.30 6.18
N CYS A 408 -8.76 28.41 6.26
CA CYS A 408 -8.73 27.30 7.20
C CYS A 408 -8.51 27.80 8.64
N ARG A 409 -9.44 27.47 9.53
CA ARG A 409 -9.32 27.71 10.97
C ARG A 409 -8.41 26.66 11.62
N THR A 410 -7.15 27.03 11.81
CA THR A 410 -6.11 26.14 12.37
C THR A 410 -5.92 26.26 13.88
N ASP A 411 -6.82 26.98 14.55
CA ASP A 411 -6.90 27.06 16.02
C ASP A 411 -7.40 25.74 16.64
N PHE A 412 -8.10 24.91 15.85
CA PHE A 412 -8.70 23.65 16.31
C PHE A 412 -8.33 22.42 15.46
N LEU A 413 -8.03 22.61 14.17
CA LEU A 413 -7.69 21.55 13.22
C LEU A 413 -6.36 21.80 12.53
N SER A 414 -5.67 20.72 12.14
CA SER A 414 -4.56 20.84 11.20
C SER A 414 -5.09 21.30 9.84
N ASP A 415 -4.36 22.18 9.16
CA ASP A 415 -4.61 22.55 7.78
C ASP A 415 -4.57 21.34 6.84
N ASP A 416 -3.81 20.31 7.21
CA ASP A 416 -3.71 19.07 6.44
C ASP A 416 -5.05 18.36 6.24
N LEU A 417 -5.97 18.49 7.20
CA LEU A 417 -7.28 17.85 7.12
C LEU A 417 -8.15 18.46 6.02
N PHE A 418 -7.95 19.73 5.65
CA PHE A 418 -8.78 20.40 4.65
C PHE A 418 -8.47 19.88 3.24
N TRP A 419 -7.19 19.85 2.85
CA TRP A 419 -6.81 19.32 1.53
C TRP A 419 -7.02 17.80 1.47
N LEU A 420 -6.80 17.08 2.57
CA LEU A 420 -7.10 15.64 2.66
C LEU A 420 -8.60 15.40 2.44
N TYR A 421 -9.46 16.12 3.16
CA TYR A 421 -10.91 15.99 3.02
C TYR A 421 -11.37 16.34 1.60
N ALA A 422 -10.85 17.42 1.02
CA ALA A 422 -11.17 17.84 -0.34
C ALA A 422 -10.86 16.76 -1.39
N SER A 423 -9.71 16.10 -1.27
CA SER A 423 -9.28 15.05 -2.20
C SER A 423 -10.24 13.85 -2.20
N VAL A 424 -10.80 13.50 -1.03
CA VAL A 424 -11.75 12.39 -0.89
C VAL A 424 -13.13 12.85 -1.36
N LEU A 425 -13.55 14.06 -1.01
CA LEU A 425 -14.87 14.61 -1.31
C LEU A 425 -15.12 14.73 -2.81
N MET A 426 -14.13 15.21 -3.58
CA MET A 426 -14.27 15.41 -5.04
C MET A 426 -14.07 14.11 -5.85
N GLY A 427 -13.53 13.06 -5.25
CA GLY A 427 -13.34 11.77 -5.92
C GLY A 427 -12.51 11.86 -7.21
N ARG A 428 -13.03 11.28 -8.31
CA ARG A 428 -12.31 11.19 -9.60
C ARG A 428 -12.23 12.51 -10.38
N GLU A 429 -12.99 13.52 -9.97
CA GLU A 429 -13.13 14.78 -10.69
C GLU A 429 -12.30 15.90 -10.05
N GLY A 430 -11.64 15.59 -8.93
CA GLY A 430 -10.78 16.51 -8.22
C GLY A 430 -9.38 15.98 -7.98
N HIS A 431 -8.42 16.89 -8.01
CA HIS A 431 -7.04 16.62 -7.65
C HIS A 431 -6.58 17.58 -6.55
N VAL A 432 -5.59 17.16 -5.79
CA VAL A 432 -4.91 18.03 -4.81
C VAL A 432 -3.46 18.20 -5.20
N VAL A 433 -3.01 19.45 -5.26
CA VAL A 433 -1.60 19.77 -5.50
C VAL A 433 -0.90 19.93 -4.15
N THR A 434 -0.07 18.95 -3.80
CA THR A 434 0.75 18.96 -2.59
C THR A 434 1.91 17.97 -2.75
N ASN A 435 3.04 18.29 -2.12
CA ASN A 435 4.14 17.34 -1.93
C ASN A 435 4.08 16.66 -0.55
N ASP A 436 3.15 17.05 0.32
CA ASP A 436 2.94 16.36 1.59
C ASP A 436 2.33 14.97 1.35
N GLN A 437 2.81 13.99 2.11
CA GLN A 437 2.37 12.61 2.03
C GLN A 437 1.22 12.31 3.00
N GLY A 438 0.79 13.27 3.81
CA GLY A 438 -0.31 13.13 4.78
C GLY A 438 -0.03 12.11 5.90
N GLY A 439 1.22 11.65 6.04
CA GLY A 439 1.59 10.46 6.81
C GLY A 439 1.21 10.47 8.29
N ALA A 440 1.28 11.64 8.95
CA ALA A 440 0.88 11.77 10.36
C ALA A 440 -0.65 11.86 10.56
N HIS A 441 -1.39 12.05 9.47
CA HIS A 441 -2.84 12.24 9.45
C HIS A 441 -3.57 11.13 8.67
N SER A 442 -2.85 10.19 8.05
CA SER A 442 -3.40 9.01 7.37
C SER A 442 -3.46 7.76 8.24
N ASP A 443 -2.87 7.76 9.44
CA ASP A 443 -3.06 6.73 10.46
C ASP A 443 -4.49 6.85 11.01
N ILE A 444 -5.45 6.41 10.21
CA ILE A 444 -6.84 6.28 10.58
C ILE A 444 -7.03 4.79 10.89
N PRO A 445 -7.22 4.39 12.16
CA PRO A 445 -7.25 2.98 12.58
C PRO A 445 -8.30 2.09 11.88
N SER A 446 -9.16 2.66 11.03
CA SER A 446 -10.24 1.98 10.33
C SER A 446 -10.11 1.95 8.79
N ILE A 447 -9.08 2.56 8.20
CA ILE A 447 -8.89 2.58 6.74
C ILE A 447 -7.75 1.63 6.35
N SER A 448 -7.98 0.76 5.37
CA SER A 448 -6.93 -0.12 4.86
C SER A 448 -5.83 0.66 4.16
N MET A 449 -4.57 0.23 4.33
CA MET A 449 -3.43 0.86 3.66
C MET A 449 -3.51 0.79 2.13
N ASP A 450 -4.15 -0.26 1.59
CA ASP A 450 -4.44 -0.37 0.16
C ASP A 450 -5.36 0.77 -0.31
N LEU A 451 -6.43 1.07 0.44
CA LEU A 451 -7.36 2.14 0.10
C LEU A 451 -6.66 3.51 0.15
N VAL A 452 -5.81 3.75 1.14
CA VAL A 452 -4.97 4.97 1.22
C VAL A 452 -4.04 5.06 0.00
N ALA A 453 -3.40 3.96 -0.39
CA ALA A 453 -2.50 3.95 -1.56
C ALA A 453 -3.25 4.22 -2.87
N ARG A 454 -4.41 3.58 -3.09
CA ARG A 454 -5.28 3.84 -4.25
C ARG A 454 -5.77 5.28 -4.29
N TRP A 455 -6.16 5.83 -3.15
CA TRP A 455 -6.57 7.23 -3.03
C TRP A 455 -5.46 8.20 -3.45
N LYS A 456 -4.23 8.02 -2.94
CA LYS A 456 -3.06 8.85 -3.31
C LYS A 456 -2.76 8.76 -4.79
N ASP A 457 -2.72 7.55 -5.32
CA ASP A 457 -2.46 7.27 -6.74
C ASP A 457 -3.51 7.90 -7.66
N MET A 458 -4.70 8.26 -7.18
CA MET A 458 -5.72 8.91 -7.99
C MET A 458 -5.73 10.42 -7.86
N THR A 459 -5.48 10.96 -6.67
CA THR A 459 -5.90 12.33 -6.33
C THR A 459 -4.73 13.29 -6.17
N THR A 460 -3.55 12.82 -5.75
CA THR A 460 -2.40 13.69 -5.45
C THR A 460 -1.60 14.03 -6.69
N VAL A 461 -1.32 15.32 -6.87
CA VAL A 461 -0.47 15.88 -7.92
C VAL A 461 0.74 16.51 -7.24
N ASN A 462 1.90 15.92 -7.43
CA ASN A 462 3.15 16.48 -6.90
C ASN A 462 3.59 17.67 -7.74
N ILE A 463 4.41 18.53 -7.17
CA ILE A 463 4.82 19.78 -7.80
C ILE A 463 6.32 20.03 -7.63
N GLU A 464 6.95 20.42 -8.72
CA GLU A 464 8.32 20.93 -8.75
C GLU A 464 8.29 22.41 -9.16
N ILE A 465 8.95 23.25 -8.36
CA ILE A 465 9.12 24.67 -8.67
C ILE A 465 10.61 24.95 -8.70
N LYS A 466 11.15 25.28 -9.87
CA LYS A 466 12.54 25.72 -10.01
C LYS A 466 12.57 27.23 -10.07
N HIS A 467 13.54 27.81 -9.38
CA HIS A 467 13.79 29.25 -9.37
C HIS A 467 15.08 29.54 -10.12
N GLU A 468 15.20 30.76 -10.67
CA GLU A 468 16.41 31.19 -11.36
C GLU A 468 17.64 31.04 -10.46
N GLU A 469 18.61 30.23 -10.91
CA GLU A 469 19.76 29.79 -10.10
C GLU A 469 20.61 30.96 -9.59
N TYR A 470 20.85 31.96 -10.45
CA TYR A 470 21.62 33.15 -10.07
C TYR A 470 20.93 33.95 -8.97
N ALA A 471 19.62 34.20 -9.10
CA ALA A 471 18.85 34.91 -8.09
C ALA A 471 18.69 34.11 -6.80
N HIS A 472 18.60 32.77 -6.90
CA HIS A 472 18.55 31.88 -5.74
C HIS A 472 19.88 31.90 -4.97
N ASN A 473 21.01 31.79 -5.67
CA ASN A 473 22.34 31.83 -5.08
C ASN A 473 22.65 33.20 -4.46
N ALA A 474 22.25 34.30 -5.13
CA ALA A 474 22.39 35.65 -4.61
C ALA A 474 21.55 35.88 -3.34
N ALA A 475 20.31 35.37 -3.33
CA ALA A 475 19.48 35.37 -2.12
C ALA A 475 20.17 34.59 -1.01
N VAL A 476 20.55 33.33 -1.23
CA VAL A 476 21.27 32.51 -0.24
C VAL A 476 22.54 33.19 0.29
N ALA A 477 23.23 33.98 -0.55
CA ALA A 477 24.44 34.74 -0.19
C ALA A 477 24.18 36.06 0.56
N GLY A 478 22.93 36.47 0.78
CA GLY A 478 22.58 37.62 1.62
C GLY A 478 21.89 38.79 0.92
N ASP A 479 21.65 38.75 -0.40
CA ASP A 479 20.88 39.79 -1.10
C ASP A 479 19.38 39.44 -1.10
N TRP A 480 18.70 39.86 -0.05
CA TRP A 480 17.29 39.55 0.20
C TRP A 480 16.31 40.57 -0.42
N THR A 481 16.82 41.53 -1.19
CA THR A 481 16.02 42.70 -1.61
C THR A 481 15.11 42.41 -2.81
N LYS A 482 15.34 41.29 -3.53
CA LYS A 482 14.59 40.91 -4.73
C LYS A 482 13.93 39.55 -4.57
N LEU A 483 12.68 39.45 -5.03
CA LEU A 483 11.97 38.18 -5.16
C LEU A 483 12.72 37.29 -6.16
N ILE A 484 13.07 36.07 -5.76
CA ILE A 484 13.67 35.08 -6.66
C ILE A 484 12.60 34.68 -7.69
N PRO A 485 12.82 34.92 -9.00
CA PRO A 485 11.86 34.54 -10.04
C PRO A 485 11.69 33.03 -10.15
N ILE A 486 10.50 32.61 -10.58
CA ILE A 486 10.20 31.22 -10.89
C ILE A 486 10.62 30.98 -12.34
N GLU A 487 11.50 30.00 -12.56
CA GLU A 487 11.99 29.60 -13.88
C GLU A 487 10.98 28.67 -14.56
N TYR A 488 10.52 27.64 -13.84
CA TYR A 488 9.43 26.78 -14.29
C TYR A 488 8.64 26.17 -13.14
N ILE A 489 7.43 25.75 -13.46
CA ILE A 489 6.56 24.92 -12.62
C ILE A 489 6.30 23.64 -13.39
N LYS A 490 6.48 22.49 -12.74
CA LYS A 490 6.16 21.19 -13.30
C LYS A 490 5.22 20.44 -12.37
N LEU A 491 4.06 20.06 -12.90
CA LEU A 491 3.08 19.26 -12.20
C LEU A 491 3.26 17.79 -12.58
N HIS A 492 3.37 16.94 -11.57
CA HIS A 492 3.51 15.50 -11.70
C HIS A 492 2.16 14.86 -11.42
N HIS A 493 1.37 14.72 -12.48
CA HIS A 493 0.06 14.08 -12.39
C HIS A 493 0.19 12.59 -12.08
N PRO A 494 -0.80 12.01 -11.37
CA PRO A 494 -0.83 10.58 -11.17
C PRO A 494 -0.87 9.84 -12.51
N LEU A 495 -0.22 8.67 -12.55
CA LEU A 495 -0.15 7.85 -13.76
C LEU A 495 -1.57 7.46 -14.23
N PRO A 496 -1.81 7.32 -15.54
CA PRO A 496 -3.12 6.95 -16.09
C PRO A 496 -3.50 5.49 -15.81
N PHE A 497 -2.63 4.74 -15.13
CA PHE A 497 -2.82 3.36 -14.67
C PHE A 497 -2.34 3.21 -13.22
N SER A 498 -2.66 2.09 -12.60
CA SER A 498 -2.12 1.72 -11.28
C SER A 498 -0.95 0.77 -11.47
N ARG A 499 0.17 1.06 -10.79
CA ARG A 499 1.31 0.14 -10.68
C ARG A 499 0.96 -0.96 -9.69
N VAL A 500 0.16 -1.92 -10.14
CA VAL A 500 -0.18 -3.17 -9.44
C VAL A 500 -0.19 -4.36 -10.40
N PRO A 501 0.04 -5.59 -9.91
CA PRO A 501 -0.23 -6.82 -10.68
C PRO A 501 -1.67 -6.80 -11.18
N GLN A 502 -1.85 -7.04 -12.48
CA GLN A 502 -3.17 -6.91 -13.09
C GLN A 502 -3.37 -7.81 -14.30
N VAL A 503 -4.59 -8.32 -14.42
CA VAL A 503 -5.12 -8.96 -15.64
C VAL A 503 -5.79 -7.88 -16.48
N THR A 504 -5.35 -7.66 -17.72
CA THR A 504 -5.91 -6.62 -18.60
C THR A 504 -6.92 -7.17 -19.61
N ALA A 505 -6.76 -8.43 -20.00
CA ALA A 505 -7.64 -9.21 -20.88
C ALA A 505 -7.41 -10.72 -20.61
N PRO A 506 -8.21 -11.65 -21.15
CA PRO A 506 -7.89 -13.08 -21.15
C PRO A 506 -6.45 -13.31 -21.57
N GLU A 507 -5.71 -14.15 -20.84
CA GLU A 507 -4.29 -14.45 -21.10
C GLU A 507 -3.31 -13.25 -21.12
N HIS A 508 -3.73 -12.02 -20.80
CA HIS A 508 -2.88 -10.83 -20.75
C HIS A 508 -2.65 -10.36 -19.31
N PHE A 509 -1.39 -10.45 -18.85
CA PHE A 509 -0.98 -10.15 -17.48
C PHE A 509 0.16 -9.13 -17.44
N HIS A 510 0.12 -8.24 -16.45
CA HIS A 510 1.11 -7.21 -16.25
C HIS A 510 1.58 -7.18 -14.81
N PHE A 511 2.89 -7.23 -14.59
CA PHE A 511 3.51 -7.21 -13.27
C PHE A 511 4.50 -6.04 -13.19
N PRO A 512 4.18 -4.98 -12.43
CA PRO A 512 5.17 -3.94 -12.14
C PRO A 512 6.26 -4.50 -11.24
N ILE A 513 7.50 -4.11 -11.49
CA ILE A 513 8.68 -4.59 -10.79
C ILE A 513 9.30 -3.44 -10.00
N THR A 514 9.57 -3.67 -8.71
CA THR A 514 10.34 -2.74 -7.89
C THR A 514 11.84 -2.97 -8.09
N ASP A 515 12.64 -1.89 -8.13
CA ASP A 515 14.10 -1.98 -8.21
C ASP A 515 14.76 -2.23 -6.85
N GLN A 516 14.06 -1.96 -5.74
CA GLN A 516 14.53 -2.24 -4.39
C GLN A 516 13.68 -3.34 -3.77
N ALA A 517 14.32 -4.43 -3.35
CA ALA A 517 13.71 -5.39 -2.44
C ALA A 517 13.32 -4.63 -1.17
N ASN A 518 12.04 -4.67 -0.78
CA ASN A 518 11.47 -3.96 0.36
C ASN A 518 12.33 -4.12 1.64
N GLN A 519 13.27 -3.20 1.86
CA GLN A 519 13.95 -3.01 3.14
C GLN A 519 13.45 -1.71 3.74
N HIS A 520 12.31 -1.77 4.44
CA HIS A 520 11.86 -0.75 5.40
C HIS A 520 12.05 0.73 5.00
N GLU A 521 11.83 1.08 3.74
CA GLU A 521 11.89 2.48 3.34
C GLU A 521 10.57 3.16 3.66
N HIS A 522 10.60 4.07 4.63
CA HIS A 522 9.57 5.09 4.76
C HIS A 522 9.38 5.78 3.39
N PRO A 523 8.13 6.00 2.93
CA PRO A 523 7.82 6.54 1.60
C PRO A 523 8.41 7.95 1.32
N ASN A 524 9.01 8.60 2.32
CA ASN A 524 9.67 9.90 2.21
C ASN A 524 11.10 9.87 1.62
N GLN A 525 11.69 8.69 1.35
CA GLN A 525 13.03 8.61 0.73
C GLN A 525 13.03 8.28 -0.77
N ALA A 526 11.87 7.95 -1.34
CA ALA A 526 11.78 7.31 -2.66
C ALA A 526 11.87 8.23 -3.90
N GLN A 527 11.87 9.56 -3.76
CA GLN A 527 11.70 10.46 -4.92
C GLN A 527 12.99 11.07 -5.49
N ASN A 528 14.16 10.87 -4.86
CA ASN A 528 15.44 11.44 -5.34
C ASN A 528 16.43 10.43 -5.93
N GLN A 529 16.02 9.19 -6.18
CA GLN A 529 16.83 8.23 -6.92
C GLN A 529 16.07 7.81 -8.17
N ASN A 530 16.79 7.72 -9.29
CA ASN A 530 16.34 7.16 -10.57
C ASN A 530 15.81 5.72 -10.38
N ARG A 531 14.62 5.54 -9.80
CA ARG A 531 13.90 4.26 -9.78
C ARG A 531 13.57 3.94 -11.23
N ARG A 532 14.18 2.90 -11.79
CA ARG A 532 13.81 2.42 -13.12
C ARG A 532 12.51 1.65 -12.95
N SER A 533 11.40 2.31 -13.25
CA SER A 533 10.10 1.68 -13.16
C SER A 533 9.92 0.63 -14.25
N ARG A 534 10.06 -0.65 -13.90
CA ARG A 534 9.97 -1.75 -14.86
C ARG A 534 8.64 -2.47 -14.80
N TRP A 535 8.28 -3.11 -15.90
CA TRP A 535 7.13 -4.01 -16.00
C TRP A 535 7.50 -5.30 -16.70
N LEU A 536 6.88 -6.39 -16.27
CA LEU A 536 6.77 -7.62 -17.02
C LEU A 536 5.40 -7.64 -17.73
N CYS A 537 5.40 -7.67 -19.06
CA CYS A 537 4.22 -7.91 -19.88
C CYS A 537 4.23 -9.38 -20.30
N VAL A 538 3.13 -10.07 -20.04
CA VAL A 538 2.96 -11.49 -20.33
C VAL A 538 1.68 -11.66 -21.13
N HIS A 539 1.76 -12.33 -22.28
CA HIS A 539 0.60 -12.59 -23.12
C HIS A 539 0.80 -13.81 -24.02
N ARG A 540 -0.30 -14.43 -24.44
CA ARG A 540 -0.32 -15.36 -25.58
C ARG A 540 -0.72 -14.60 -26.84
N GLU A 541 -0.22 -15.02 -27.99
CA GLU A 541 -0.66 -14.44 -29.26
C GLU A 541 -2.11 -14.85 -29.52
N ASP A 542 -2.97 -13.89 -29.84
CA ASP A 542 -4.34 -14.18 -30.24
C ASP A 542 -4.31 -15.18 -31.41
N THR A 543 -4.94 -16.35 -31.26
CA THR A 543 -5.08 -17.36 -32.33
C THR A 543 -5.99 -16.91 -33.47
N THR A 544 -6.34 -15.62 -33.54
CA THR A 544 -7.18 -15.04 -34.59
C THR A 544 -6.32 -14.44 -35.69
N ASN A 545 -5.91 -15.30 -36.63
CA ASN A 545 -5.60 -14.91 -38.01
C ASN A 545 -6.81 -15.16 -38.91
#